data_AF-A0A3A9GBF8-F1
#
_entry.id   AF-A0A3A9GBF8-F1
#
_cell.length_a   1.000
_cell.length_b   1.000
_cell.length_c   1.000
_cell.angle_alpha   90.00
_cell.angle_beta   90.00
_cell.angle_gamma   90.00
#
_symmetry.space_group_name_H-M   'P 1'
#
loop_
_entity.id
_entity.type
_entity.pdbx_description
1 polymer ?
#
loop_
_entity_poly.entity_id
_entity_poly.type
_entity_poly.pdbx_seq_one_letter_code
_entity_poly.pdbx_strand_id
1 'polypeptide(L)'
;MKEPKLYIMTANKVSGIYTITNKVTGKLYIGESLDIYRRWHDEHIPQLRKNRHYNKELQNDFNKYGEENFVFEVLERYSGNDPISTKAKILILESYFITQFGKAGISLYNAENTMVEILNGNKIPEAGNTLVCAIANVLSNYTIKECEGFAYFEKYKTIKSVLFEYVALKKESQASVIKEFEKYLEDSGNNKYYYVHAHPIYYVINGKKLMLEEYVVRDDKIRELEKLAILFSEYRKNAQKKKDLPSDKKASDKKQYDPIEDGEVRFSLLFKEFAESGILPKDYIYDKVREYMVELGIITMKDMESNGASKRVTFVTDEALDKKILRIVGRNKYGDSFTYSYVFTVEGINYMKKLFSELDEKKKLELFTYMNVA
;
A
#
# COMPACT_ATOMS: atom_id res chain seq x y z
N MET A 1 -33.99 -0.13 -59.17
CA MET A 1 -32.53 -0.30 -59.11
C MET A 1 -32.10 -0.10 -57.68
N LYS A 2 -31.55 -1.13 -57.03
CA LYS A 2 -30.96 -1.00 -55.69
C LYS A 2 -29.67 -0.20 -55.87
N GLU A 3 -29.60 1.00 -55.30
CA GLU A 3 -28.34 1.73 -55.26
C GLU A 3 -27.28 0.87 -54.56
N PRO A 4 -26.05 0.84 -55.08
CA PRO A 4 -25.04 -0.05 -54.55
C PRO A 4 -24.67 0.45 -53.15
N LYS A 5 -24.78 -0.44 -52.15
CA LYS A 5 -24.05 -0.34 -50.88
C LYS A 5 -22.56 -0.41 -51.20
N LEU A 6 -22.03 0.67 -51.75
CA LEU A 6 -20.65 0.82 -52.16
C LEU A 6 -19.86 1.20 -50.90
N TYR A 7 -19.17 0.19 -50.37
CA TYR A 7 -17.83 0.34 -49.80
C TYR A 7 -17.59 1.61 -48.95
N ILE A 8 -18.06 1.57 -47.70
CA ILE A 8 -17.30 2.17 -46.60
C ILE A 8 -16.61 1.02 -45.84
N MET A 9 -15.66 0.36 -46.50
CA MET A 9 -14.70 -0.54 -45.85
C MET A 9 -13.54 0.27 -45.25
N THR A 10 -13.84 1.35 -44.53
CA THR A 10 -12.90 2.11 -43.67
C THR A 10 -13.59 3.17 -42.80
N ALA A 11 -14.85 2.98 -42.36
CA ALA A 11 -15.37 3.77 -41.25
C ALA A 11 -14.92 3.09 -39.95
N ASN A 12 -14.00 3.70 -39.21
CA ASN A 12 -13.76 3.34 -37.82
C ASN A 12 -15.11 3.35 -37.10
N LYS A 13 -15.59 2.16 -36.70
CA LYS A 13 -16.79 2.05 -35.85
C LYS A 13 -16.58 2.96 -34.66
N VAL A 14 -17.52 3.86 -34.43
CA VAL A 14 -17.45 4.77 -33.28
C VAL A 14 -18.26 4.14 -32.17
N SER A 15 -17.57 3.60 -31.17
CA SER A 15 -18.17 3.18 -29.91
C SER A 15 -18.13 4.31 -28.88
N GLY A 16 -19.06 4.30 -27.92
CA GLY A 16 -19.12 5.31 -26.86
C GLY A 16 -20.53 5.75 -26.52
N ILE A 17 -20.64 7.00 -26.07
CA ILE A 17 -21.87 7.65 -25.61
C ILE A 17 -22.32 8.69 -26.61
N TYR A 18 -23.63 8.76 -26.84
CA TYR A 18 -24.26 9.76 -27.67
C TYR A 18 -25.45 10.41 -27.00
N THR A 19 -25.83 11.57 -27.53
CA THR A 19 -27.06 12.27 -27.19
C THR A 19 -28.01 12.37 -28.38
N ILE A 20 -29.31 12.44 -28.08
CA ILE A 20 -30.34 12.97 -28.99
C ILE A 20 -31.00 14.14 -28.27
N THR A 21 -30.76 15.34 -28.75
CA THR A 21 -31.13 16.61 -28.11
C THR A 21 -32.33 17.21 -28.81
N ASN A 22 -33.41 17.48 -28.08
CA ASN A 22 -34.48 18.35 -28.56
C ASN A 22 -34.08 19.82 -28.33
N LYS A 23 -33.81 20.57 -29.39
CA LYS A 23 -33.37 21.98 -29.31
C LYS A 23 -34.44 22.92 -28.79
N VAL A 24 -35.72 22.56 -28.90
CA VAL A 24 -36.84 23.40 -28.45
C VAL A 24 -37.03 23.29 -26.94
N THR A 25 -36.92 22.08 -26.39
CA THR A 25 -37.16 21.83 -24.96
C THR A 25 -35.89 21.73 -24.12
N GLY A 26 -34.73 21.53 -24.76
CA GLY A 26 -33.46 21.23 -24.09
C GLY A 26 -33.39 19.80 -23.51
N LYS A 27 -34.40 18.96 -23.77
CA LYS A 27 -34.48 17.60 -23.24
C LYS A 27 -33.52 16.65 -23.98
N LEU A 28 -32.85 15.77 -23.25
CA LEU A 28 -31.80 14.88 -23.79
C LEU A 28 -32.19 13.41 -23.69
N TYR A 29 -31.87 12.64 -24.73
CA TYR A 29 -31.74 11.18 -24.63
C TYR A 29 -30.25 10.85 -24.59
N ILE A 30 -29.81 10.02 -23.65
CA ILE A 30 -28.43 9.53 -23.56
C ILE A 30 -28.44 8.05 -23.94
N GLY A 31 -27.55 7.65 -24.84
CA GLY A 31 -27.42 6.26 -25.25
C GLY A 31 -25.97 5.83 -25.39
N GLU A 32 -25.75 4.52 -25.35
CA GLU A 32 -24.46 3.90 -25.69
C GLU A 32 -24.56 2.97 -26.90
N SER A 33 -23.45 2.80 -27.60
CA SER A 33 -23.33 1.79 -28.66
C SER A 33 -21.88 1.39 -28.90
N LEU A 34 -21.69 0.15 -29.39
CA LEU A 34 -20.43 -0.28 -30.01
C LEU A 34 -20.25 0.28 -31.43
N ASP A 35 -21.33 0.82 -32.00
CA ASP A 35 -21.38 1.48 -33.31
C ASP A 35 -22.50 2.53 -33.29
N ILE A 36 -22.16 3.76 -32.91
CA ILE A 36 -23.10 4.87 -32.72
C ILE A 36 -23.78 5.24 -34.03
N TYR A 37 -23.03 5.34 -35.12
CA TYR A 37 -23.61 5.72 -36.41
C TYR A 37 -24.59 4.66 -36.93
N ARG A 38 -24.28 3.37 -36.80
CA ARG A 38 -25.25 2.30 -37.09
C ARG A 38 -26.49 2.43 -36.22
N ARG A 39 -26.32 2.66 -34.91
CA ARG A 39 -27.44 2.79 -33.95
C ARG A 39 -28.35 3.98 -34.30
N TRP A 40 -27.80 5.09 -34.76
CA TRP A 40 -28.58 6.23 -35.23
C TRP A 40 -29.32 5.94 -36.54
N HIS A 41 -28.59 5.52 -37.57
CA HIS A 41 -29.10 5.43 -38.94
C HIS A 41 -29.98 4.21 -39.20
N ASP A 42 -29.70 3.08 -38.53
CA ASP A 42 -30.44 1.83 -38.76
C ASP A 42 -31.58 1.64 -37.75
N GLU A 43 -31.50 2.28 -36.57
CA GLU A 43 -32.43 2.04 -35.48
C GLU A 43 -33.20 3.31 -35.07
N HIS A 44 -32.55 4.33 -34.51
CA HIS A 44 -33.27 5.51 -33.98
C HIS A 44 -34.04 6.30 -35.05
N ILE A 45 -33.35 6.81 -36.07
CA ILE A 45 -33.94 7.69 -37.08
C ILE A 45 -35.07 6.98 -37.84
N PRO A 46 -34.90 5.74 -38.35
CA PRO A 46 -35.98 5.05 -39.04
C PRO A 46 -37.18 4.76 -38.13
N GLN A 47 -36.95 4.42 -36.85
CA GLN A 47 -38.06 4.19 -35.91
C GLN A 47 -38.82 5.48 -35.61
N LEU A 48 -38.12 6.60 -35.39
CA LEU A 48 -38.73 7.91 -35.14
C LEU A 48 -39.59 8.37 -36.32
N ARG A 49 -39.03 8.34 -37.54
CA ARG A 49 -39.74 8.70 -38.79
C ARG A 49 -40.95 7.81 -39.06
N LYS A 50 -40.92 6.55 -38.63
CA LYS A 50 -42.03 5.58 -38.79
C LYS A 50 -43.00 5.57 -37.60
N ASN A 51 -42.82 6.47 -36.63
CA ASN A 51 -43.62 6.53 -35.40
C ASN A 51 -43.63 5.22 -34.59
N ARG A 52 -42.48 4.55 -34.50
CA ARG A 52 -42.31 3.21 -33.89
C ARG A 52 -41.19 3.16 -32.86
N HIS A 53 -40.65 4.31 -32.45
CA HIS A 53 -39.57 4.34 -31.46
C HIS A 53 -40.04 3.78 -30.11
N TYR A 54 -39.13 3.08 -29.42
CA TYR A 54 -39.43 2.44 -28.14
C TYR A 54 -39.64 3.47 -27.03
N ASN A 55 -38.88 4.56 -27.04
CA ASN A 55 -39.08 5.69 -26.15
C ASN A 55 -40.26 6.53 -26.66
N LYS A 56 -41.42 6.40 -25.99
CA LYS A 56 -42.66 7.07 -26.38
C LYS A 56 -42.63 8.57 -26.18
N GLU A 57 -41.95 9.04 -25.15
CA GLU A 57 -41.83 10.46 -24.90
C GLU A 57 -40.98 11.15 -25.97
N LEU A 58 -39.81 10.59 -26.29
CA LEU A 58 -38.97 11.07 -27.38
C LEU A 58 -39.72 11.03 -28.72
N GLN A 59 -40.49 9.96 -28.98
CA GLN A 59 -41.30 9.86 -30.20
C GLN A 59 -42.37 10.96 -30.29
N ASN A 60 -43.07 11.24 -29.19
CA ASN A 60 -44.13 12.24 -29.16
C ASN A 60 -43.55 13.64 -29.41
N ASP A 61 -42.43 13.96 -28.77
CA ASP A 61 -41.73 15.22 -29.00
C ASP A 61 -41.17 15.31 -30.43
N PHE A 62 -40.67 14.21 -30.98
CA PHE A 62 -40.22 14.16 -32.38
C PHE A 62 -41.34 14.47 -33.36
N ASN A 63 -42.54 13.90 -33.14
CA ASN A 63 -43.71 14.19 -33.95
C ASN A 63 -44.20 15.63 -33.78
N LYS A 64 -44.09 16.19 -32.56
CA LYS A 64 -44.57 17.53 -32.21
C LYS A 64 -43.68 18.64 -32.76
N TYR A 65 -42.37 18.49 -32.60
CA TYR A 65 -41.40 19.54 -32.90
C TYR A 65 -40.70 19.36 -34.24
N GLY A 66 -40.84 18.22 -34.91
CA GLY A 66 -40.21 17.97 -36.21
C GLY A 66 -38.74 17.55 -36.09
N GLU A 67 -38.28 16.77 -37.07
CA GLU A 67 -36.93 16.17 -37.09
C GLU A 67 -35.82 17.22 -37.06
N GLU A 68 -36.02 18.36 -37.73
CA GLU A 68 -35.09 19.47 -37.81
C GLU A 68 -34.75 20.11 -36.45
N ASN A 69 -35.58 19.85 -35.44
CA ASN A 69 -35.40 20.29 -34.07
C ASN A 69 -34.64 19.28 -33.19
N PHE A 70 -34.23 18.14 -33.74
CA PHE A 70 -33.42 17.15 -33.05
C PHE A 70 -31.98 17.14 -33.56
N VAL A 71 -31.03 17.05 -32.63
CA VAL A 71 -29.59 16.94 -32.94
C VAL A 71 -29.06 15.64 -32.36
N PHE A 72 -28.27 14.92 -33.15
CA PHE A 72 -27.61 13.67 -32.76
C PHE A 72 -26.11 13.95 -32.63
N GLU A 73 -25.56 13.79 -31.44
CA GLU A 73 -24.18 14.16 -31.13
C GLU A 73 -23.44 13.04 -30.42
N VAL A 74 -22.17 12.86 -30.74
CA VAL A 74 -21.30 11.96 -29.97
C VAL A 74 -20.84 12.74 -28.75
N LEU A 75 -21.21 12.25 -27.56
CA LEU A 75 -20.83 12.86 -26.30
C LEU A 75 -19.42 12.41 -25.89
N GLU A 76 -19.16 11.11 -25.93
CA GLU A 76 -17.89 10.52 -25.51
C GLU A 76 -17.53 9.39 -26.45
N ARG A 77 -16.31 9.39 -27.00
CA ARG A 77 -15.80 8.28 -27.83
C ARG A 77 -15.05 7.32 -26.93
N TYR A 78 -15.45 6.05 -26.93
CA TYR A 78 -14.77 5.01 -26.17
C TYR A 78 -14.17 3.98 -27.11
N SER A 79 -12.88 3.68 -26.98
CA SER A 79 -12.22 2.64 -27.76
C SER A 79 -11.72 1.55 -26.82
N GLY A 80 -11.99 0.29 -27.14
CA GLY A 80 -11.54 -0.85 -26.34
C GLY A 80 -11.18 -2.04 -27.22
N ASN A 81 -10.41 -2.96 -26.64
CA ASN A 81 -9.80 -4.07 -27.37
C ASN A 81 -10.72 -5.29 -27.47
N ASP A 82 -11.69 -5.43 -26.58
CA ASP A 82 -12.66 -6.52 -26.58
C ASP A 82 -14.11 -5.99 -26.46
N PRO A 83 -15.09 -6.57 -27.17
CA PRO A 83 -16.46 -6.05 -27.20
C PRO A 83 -17.16 -6.06 -25.84
N ILE A 84 -16.90 -7.05 -24.98
CA ILE A 84 -17.63 -7.23 -23.71
C ILE A 84 -17.19 -6.21 -22.68
N SER A 85 -15.88 -6.02 -22.48
CA SER A 85 -15.31 -4.98 -21.62
C SER A 85 -15.68 -3.59 -22.11
N THR A 86 -15.61 -3.38 -23.43
CA THR A 86 -16.04 -2.11 -24.06
C THR A 86 -17.50 -1.84 -23.75
N LYS A 87 -18.37 -2.84 -23.95
CA LYS A 87 -19.81 -2.74 -23.66
C LYS A 87 -20.09 -2.45 -22.18
N ALA A 88 -19.40 -3.13 -21.27
CA ALA A 88 -19.53 -2.90 -19.83
C ALA A 88 -19.18 -1.45 -19.47
N LYS A 89 -18.08 -0.93 -19.99
CA LYS A 89 -17.63 0.45 -19.72
C LYS A 89 -18.56 1.51 -20.28
N ILE A 90 -19.05 1.36 -21.51
CA ILE A 90 -19.97 2.35 -22.08
C ILE A 90 -21.35 2.30 -21.42
N LEU A 91 -21.83 1.15 -20.93
CA LEU A 91 -23.02 1.08 -20.08
C LEU A 91 -22.84 1.80 -18.74
N ILE A 92 -21.64 1.68 -18.15
CA ILE A 92 -21.29 2.39 -16.93
C ILE A 92 -21.23 3.91 -17.17
N LEU A 93 -20.66 4.34 -18.30
CA LEU A 93 -20.63 5.76 -18.69
C LEU A 93 -22.03 6.31 -19.02
N GLU A 94 -22.89 5.54 -19.69
CA GLU A 94 -24.30 5.94 -19.93
C GLU A 94 -25.00 6.22 -18.60
N SER A 95 -24.90 5.30 -17.64
CA SER A 95 -25.44 5.44 -16.30
C SER A 95 -24.87 6.66 -15.56
N TYR A 96 -23.56 6.90 -15.71
CA TYR A 96 -22.88 8.06 -15.14
C TYR A 96 -23.48 9.36 -15.69
N PHE A 97 -23.54 9.53 -17.02
CA PHE A 97 -24.06 10.74 -17.65
C PHE A 97 -25.54 10.95 -17.35
N ILE A 98 -26.37 9.91 -17.38
CA ILE A 98 -27.78 9.99 -16.94
C ILE A 98 -27.87 10.59 -15.53
N THR A 99 -27.02 10.11 -14.62
CA THR A 99 -27.00 10.59 -13.23
C THR A 99 -26.52 12.03 -13.13
N GLN A 100 -25.42 12.40 -13.81
CA GLN A 100 -24.86 13.76 -13.73
C GLN A 100 -25.79 14.79 -14.36
N PHE A 101 -26.31 14.53 -15.56
CA PHE A 101 -27.25 15.45 -16.21
C PHE A 101 -28.56 15.58 -15.42
N GLY A 102 -29.05 14.50 -14.83
CA GLY A 102 -30.20 14.55 -13.92
C GLY A 102 -29.93 15.42 -12.68
N LYS A 103 -28.75 15.29 -12.05
CA LYS A 103 -28.33 16.14 -10.92
C LYS A 103 -28.19 17.61 -11.30
N ALA A 104 -27.77 17.90 -12.54
CA ALA A 104 -27.69 19.24 -13.08
C ALA A 104 -29.07 19.84 -13.45
N GLY A 105 -30.17 19.10 -13.26
CA GLY A 105 -31.52 19.56 -13.56
C GLY A 105 -31.90 19.48 -15.04
N ILE A 106 -31.11 18.79 -15.86
CA ILE A 106 -31.42 18.60 -17.27
C ILE A 106 -32.48 17.50 -17.41
N SER A 107 -33.55 17.80 -18.12
CA SER A 107 -34.62 16.83 -18.38
C SER A 107 -34.12 15.74 -19.32
N LEU A 108 -34.40 14.47 -18.99
CA LEU A 108 -33.96 13.31 -19.76
C LEU A 108 -35.15 12.51 -20.29
N TYR A 109 -35.05 12.02 -21.53
CA TYR A 109 -35.99 11.05 -22.09
C TYR A 109 -35.76 9.63 -21.54
N ASN A 110 -34.58 9.35 -21.00
CA ASN A 110 -34.27 8.05 -20.38
C ASN A 110 -35.23 7.78 -19.20
N ALA A 111 -36.10 6.77 -19.36
CA ALA A 111 -37.08 6.40 -18.33
C ALA A 111 -36.47 5.51 -17.23
N GLU A 112 -35.37 4.82 -17.55
CA GLU A 112 -34.68 3.90 -16.65
C GLU A 112 -33.16 4.00 -16.85
N ASN A 113 -32.40 3.51 -15.88
CA ASN A 113 -30.96 3.34 -15.98
C ASN A 113 -30.64 1.87 -16.27
N THR A 114 -30.29 1.57 -17.53
CA THR A 114 -30.08 0.19 -18.00
C THR A 114 -29.09 -0.59 -17.15
N MET A 115 -27.97 0.02 -16.76
CA MET A 115 -26.95 -0.67 -15.94
C MET A 115 -27.49 -1.04 -14.56
N VAL A 116 -28.25 -0.13 -13.92
CA VAL A 116 -28.89 -0.40 -12.62
C VAL A 116 -29.91 -1.52 -12.73
N GLU A 117 -30.76 -1.51 -13.77
CA GLU A 117 -31.74 -2.57 -14.00
C GLU A 117 -31.09 -3.93 -14.26
N ILE A 118 -29.94 -3.96 -14.95
CA ILE A 118 -29.15 -5.18 -15.15
C ILE A 118 -28.61 -5.70 -13.82
N LEU A 119 -27.97 -4.84 -13.01
CA LEU A 119 -27.39 -5.25 -11.72
C LEU A 119 -28.46 -5.73 -10.72
N ASN A 120 -29.65 -5.13 -10.76
CA ASN A 120 -30.78 -5.55 -9.95
C ASN A 120 -31.44 -6.86 -10.45
N GLY A 121 -31.08 -7.34 -11.64
CA GLY A 121 -31.66 -8.55 -12.24
C GLY A 121 -33.02 -8.33 -12.88
N ASN A 122 -33.46 -7.08 -13.05
CA ASN A 122 -34.71 -6.71 -13.72
C ASN A 122 -34.58 -6.80 -15.25
N LYS A 123 -33.35 -6.71 -15.77
CA LYS A 123 -33.06 -6.74 -17.21
C LYS A 123 -31.91 -7.70 -17.52
N ILE A 124 -32.13 -8.58 -18.50
CA ILE A 124 -31.11 -9.52 -18.96
C ILE A 124 -30.43 -8.92 -20.20
N PRO A 125 -29.12 -8.63 -20.15
CA PRO A 125 -28.40 -8.12 -21.32
C PRO A 125 -28.22 -9.20 -22.39
N GLU A 126 -28.00 -8.78 -23.64
CA GLU A 126 -27.80 -9.68 -24.80
C GLU A 126 -26.65 -10.69 -24.59
N ALA A 127 -25.54 -10.23 -24.00
CA ALA A 127 -24.40 -11.09 -23.65
C ALA A 127 -24.59 -11.85 -22.31
N GLY A 128 -25.79 -11.81 -21.73
CA GLY A 128 -26.18 -12.53 -20.53
C GLY A 128 -25.28 -12.26 -19.32
N ASN A 129 -25.08 -13.29 -18.51
CA ASN A 129 -24.30 -13.22 -17.27
C ASN A 129 -22.86 -12.76 -17.47
N THR A 130 -22.27 -12.97 -18.64
CA THR A 130 -20.91 -12.52 -18.93
C THR A 130 -20.80 -10.99 -18.87
N LEU A 131 -21.79 -10.27 -19.39
CA LEU A 131 -21.80 -8.80 -19.30
C LEU A 131 -22.08 -8.32 -17.87
N VAL A 132 -22.95 -9.01 -17.13
CA VAL A 132 -23.22 -8.69 -15.71
C VAL A 132 -21.92 -8.78 -14.90
N CYS A 133 -21.17 -9.87 -15.04
CA CYS A 133 -19.86 -10.05 -14.40
C CYS A 133 -18.85 -8.98 -14.84
N ALA A 134 -18.82 -8.63 -16.13
CA ALA A 134 -17.93 -7.60 -16.64
C ALA A 134 -18.23 -6.22 -16.05
N ILE A 135 -19.52 -5.84 -15.94
CA ILE A 135 -19.94 -4.60 -15.29
C ILE A 135 -19.52 -4.60 -13.82
N ALA A 136 -19.84 -5.66 -13.08
CA ALA A 136 -19.49 -5.77 -11.66
C ALA A 136 -17.98 -5.66 -11.42
N ASN A 137 -17.17 -6.31 -12.27
CA ASN A 137 -15.72 -6.25 -12.20
C ASN A 137 -15.15 -4.86 -12.54
N VAL A 138 -15.74 -4.14 -13.49
CA VAL A 138 -15.32 -2.75 -13.77
C VAL A 138 -15.67 -1.86 -12.57
N LEU A 139 -16.87 -1.95 -12.02
CA LEU A 139 -17.29 -1.12 -10.87
C LEU A 139 -16.51 -1.39 -9.59
N SER A 140 -16.02 -2.63 -9.39
CA SER A 140 -15.21 -2.97 -8.22
C SER A 140 -13.77 -2.49 -8.33
N ASN A 141 -13.26 -2.32 -9.56
CA ASN A 141 -11.86 -2.00 -9.81
C ASN A 141 -11.62 -0.55 -10.24
N TYR A 142 -12.64 0.18 -10.70
CA TYR A 142 -12.49 1.51 -11.26
C TYR A 142 -13.50 2.50 -10.70
N THR A 143 -13.08 3.75 -10.59
CA THR A 143 -13.93 4.92 -10.40
C THR A 143 -13.94 5.75 -11.69
N ILE A 144 -14.94 6.62 -11.83
CA ILE A 144 -15.01 7.58 -12.94
C ILE A 144 -14.52 8.92 -12.41
N LYS A 145 -13.56 9.52 -13.13
CA LYS A 145 -13.08 10.87 -12.90
C LYS A 145 -13.39 11.74 -14.11
N GLU A 146 -13.51 13.04 -13.87
CA GLU A 146 -13.65 14.04 -14.93
C GLU A 146 -12.42 14.94 -14.95
N CYS A 147 -11.89 15.19 -16.14
CA CYS A 147 -10.83 16.18 -16.36
C CYS A 147 -11.09 16.87 -17.69
N GLU A 148 -11.08 18.21 -17.70
CA GLU A 148 -11.26 19.03 -18.91
C GLU A 148 -12.50 18.67 -19.75
N GLY A 149 -13.58 18.23 -19.09
CA GLY A 149 -14.83 17.84 -19.75
C GLY A 149 -14.87 16.40 -20.29
N PHE A 150 -13.84 15.59 -20.04
CA PHE A 150 -13.80 14.17 -20.41
C PHE A 150 -13.96 13.26 -19.19
N ALA A 151 -14.81 12.24 -19.31
CA ALA A 151 -14.98 11.22 -18.29
C ALA A 151 -14.06 10.02 -18.57
N TYR A 152 -13.23 9.64 -17.60
CA TYR A 152 -12.31 8.51 -17.74
C TYR A 152 -12.35 7.57 -16.54
N PHE A 153 -12.00 6.31 -16.78
CA PHE A 153 -11.90 5.28 -15.74
C PHE A 153 -10.53 5.33 -15.07
N GLU A 154 -10.52 5.67 -13.79
CA GLU A 154 -9.33 5.59 -12.94
C GLU A 154 -9.41 4.31 -12.10
N LYS A 155 -8.34 3.52 -12.11
CA LYS A 155 -8.30 2.28 -11.32
C LYS A 155 -8.17 2.62 -9.84
N TYR A 156 -8.95 1.98 -8.98
CA TYR A 156 -8.77 2.10 -7.54
C TYR A 156 -7.37 1.66 -7.13
N LYS A 157 -6.75 2.42 -6.23
CA LYS A 157 -5.51 2.00 -5.58
C LYS A 157 -5.83 0.90 -4.57
N THR A 158 -5.01 -0.14 -4.56
CA THR A 158 -5.01 -1.21 -3.54
C THR A 158 -3.66 -1.16 -2.83
N ILE A 159 -3.56 -1.76 -1.64
CA ILE A 159 -2.25 -1.89 -0.96
C ILE A 159 -1.24 -2.54 -1.90
N LYS A 160 -1.67 -3.58 -2.63
CA LYS A 160 -0.86 -4.26 -3.64
C LYS A 160 -0.36 -3.31 -4.72
N SER A 161 -1.24 -2.51 -5.33
CA SER A 161 -0.83 -1.62 -6.43
C SER A 161 0.12 -0.53 -5.94
N VAL A 162 -0.18 0.10 -4.80
CA VAL A 162 0.68 1.13 -4.19
C VAL A 162 2.06 0.56 -3.85
N LEU A 163 2.10 -0.62 -3.21
CA LEU A 163 3.34 -1.26 -2.82
C LEU A 163 4.26 -1.52 -4.02
N PHE A 164 3.72 -2.11 -5.08
CA PHE A 164 4.50 -2.54 -6.24
C PHE A 164 4.83 -1.40 -7.22
N GLU A 165 4.35 -0.17 -6.99
CA GLU A 165 4.90 1.03 -7.64
C GLU A 165 6.33 1.32 -7.16
N TYR A 166 6.65 1.01 -5.90
CA TYR A 166 7.93 1.36 -5.26
C TYR A 166 8.83 0.15 -4.94
N VAL A 167 8.25 -1.05 -4.90
CA VAL A 167 8.95 -2.28 -4.54
C VAL A 167 9.04 -3.21 -5.74
N ALA A 168 10.25 -3.44 -6.23
CA ALA A 168 10.50 -4.40 -7.30
C ALA A 168 10.45 -5.85 -6.78
N LEU A 169 9.74 -6.71 -7.51
CA LEU A 169 9.76 -8.15 -7.28
C LEU A 169 11.07 -8.76 -7.76
N LYS A 170 11.61 -9.71 -7.00
CA LYS A 170 12.80 -10.48 -7.37
C LYS A 170 12.43 -11.96 -7.51
N LYS A 171 12.92 -12.82 -6.61
CA LYS A 171 12.63 -14.27 -6.61
C LYS A 171 11.45 -14.65 -5.71
N GLU A 172 10.94 -13.70 -4.92
CA GLU A 172 9.86 -13.92 -3.96
C GLU A 172 8.49 -13.77 -4.64
N SER A 173 7.48 -14.42 -4.09
CA SER A 173 6.10 -14.25 -4.56
C SER A 173 5.52 -12.90 -4.12
N GLN A 174 4.59 -12.36 -4.91
CA GLN A 174 3.85 -11.15 -4.55
C GLN A 174 3.19 -11.25 -3.17
N ALA A 175 2.59 -12.41 -2.88
CA ALA A 175 1.92 -12.65 -1.60
C ALA A 175 2.88 -12.56 -0.41
N SER A 176 4.12 -13.03 -0.56
CA SER A 176 5.14 -12.94 0.50
C SER A 176 5.53 -11.49 0.79
N VAL A 177 5.74 -10.69 -0.27
CA VAL A 177 6.11 -9.28 -0.15
C VAL A 177 4.97 -8.44 0.42
N ILE A 178 3.72 -8.72 0.04
CA ILE A 178 2.54 -8.07 0.62
C ILE A 178 2.46 -8.38 2.13
N LYS A 179 2.63 -9.64 2.55
CA LYS A 179 2.60 -10.00 3.98
C LYS A 179 3.71 -9.32 4.78
N GLU A 180 4.92 -9.24 4.21
CA GLU A 180 6.03 -8.50 4.82
C GLU A 180 5.69 -7.02 4.98
N PHE A 181 5.04 -6.41 3.98
CA PHE A 181 4.59 -5.03 4.06
C PHE A 181 3.45 -4.83 5.07
N GLU A 182 2.46 -5.72 5.11
CA GLU A 182 1.37 -5.66 6.10
C GLU A 182 1.94 -5.69 7.53
N LYS A 183 2.94 -6.52 7.79
CA LYS A 183 3.66 -6.53 9.06
C LYS A 183 4.41 -5.23 9.32
N TYR A 184 5.09 -4.69 8.31
CA TYR A 184 5.78 -3.39 8.42
C TYR A 184 4.81 -2.25 8.79
N LEU A 185 3.60 -2.26 8.23
CA LEU A 185 2.55 -1.31 8.59
C LEU A 185 2.17 -1.47 10.07
N GLU A 186 1.94 -2.70 10.55
CA GLU A 186 1.62 -2.98 11.95
C GLU A 186 2.73 -2.51 12.90
N ASP A 187 4.00 -2.80 12.59
CA ASP A 187 5.16 -2.35 13.36
C ASP A 187 5.29 -0.81 13.37
N SER A 188 4.76 -0.12 12.35
CA SER A 188 4.71 1.35 12.27
C SER A 188 3.53 2.00 13.02
N GLY A 189 2.66 1.18 13.63
CA GLY A 189 1.57 1.63 14.50
C GLY A 189 0.16 1.60 13.90
N ASN A 190 -0.01 1.19 12.64
CA ASN A 190 -1.31 1.11 11.97
C ASN A 190 -1.45 -0.20 11.19
N ASN A 191 -2.55 -0.92 11.38
CA ASN A 191 -2.82 -2.11 10.58
C ASN A 191 -3.31 -1.73 9.16
N LYS A 192 -3.37 -2.72 8.26
CA LYS A 192 -3.82 -2.51 6.88
C LYS A 192 -5.21 -1.89 6.75
N TYR A 193 -6.14 -2.21 7.67
CA TYR A 193 -7.52 -1.72 7.64
C TYR A 193 -7.64 -0.22 7.93
N TYR A 194 -6.60 0.39 8.52
CA TYR A 194 -6.50 1.84 8.63
C TYR A 194 -6.45 2.53 7.26
N TYR A 195 -5.77 1.91 6.29
CA TYR A 195 -5.52 2.50 4.97
C TYR A 195 -6.58 2.15 3.93
N VAL A 196 -7.38 1.10 4.16
CA VAL A 196 -8.36 0.60 3.19
C VAL A 196 -9.78 0.68 3.70
N HIS A 197 -10.73 0.55 2.78
CA HIS A 197 -12.11 0.25 3.07
C HIS A 197 -12.64 -0.82 2.10
N ALA A 198 -13.66 -1.55 2.53
CA ALA A 198 -14.38 -2.47 1.67
C ALA A 198 -15.22 -1.68 0.66
N HIS A 199 -15.16 -2.09 -0.60
CA HIS A 199 -15.90 -1.53 -1.73
C HIS A 199 -16.76 -2.63 -2.37
N PRO A 200 -17.97 -2.88 -1.82
CA PRO A 200 -18.83 -3.96 -2.28
C PRO A 200 -19.68 -3.54 -3.49
N ILE A 201 -19.73 -4.40 -4.50
CA ILE A 201 -20.62 -4.31 -5.67
C ILE A 201 -21.62 -5.46 -5.61
N TYR A 202 -22.90 -5.11 -5.58
CA TYR A 202 -24.00 -6.07 -5.59
C TYR A 202 -24.55 -6.24 -7.00
N TYR A 203 -24.83 -7.49 -7.37
CA TYR A 203 -25.40 -7.82 -8.68
C TYR A 203 -26.21 -9.11 -8.60
N VAL A 204 -27.12 -9.32 -9.56
CA VAL A 204 -27.98 -10.51 -9.61
C VAL A 204 -27.63 -11.35 -10.84
N ILE A 205 -27.46 -12.66 -10.64
CA ILE A 205 -27.31 -13.65 -11.71
C ILE A 205 -28.34 -14.76 -11.48
N ASN A 206 -29.14 -15.07 -12.49
CA ASN A 206 -30.16 -16.13 -12.43
C ASN A 206 -31.06 -16.02 -11.18
N GLY A 207 -31.45 -14.80 -10.81
CA GLY A 207 -32.29 -14.52 -9.62
C GLY A 207 -31.55 -14.61 -8.27
N LYS A 208 -30.25 -14.96 -8.26
CA LYS A 208 -29.44 -15.00 -7.04
C LYS A 208 -28.66 -13.69 -6.87
N LYS A 209 -28.82 -13.04 -5.72
CA LYS A 209 -28.02 -11.88 -5.32
C LYS A 209 -26.60 -12.31 -4.96
N LEU A 210 -25.62 -11.68 -5.59
CA LEU A 210 -24.20 -11.87 -5.40
C LEU A 210 -23.55 -10.55 -4.98
N MET A 211 -22.34 -10.66 -4.43
CA MET A 211 -21.54 -9.53 -3.99
C MET A 211 -20.09 -9.79 -4.39
N LEU A 212 -19.48 -8.79 -5.01
CA LEU A 212 -18.04 -8.72 -5.27
C LEU A 212 -17.48 -7.62 -4.36
N GLU A 213 -16.62 -7.97 -3.43
CA GLU A 213 -16.02 -7.03 -2.48
C GLU A 213 -14.51 -6.91 -2.75
N GLU A 214 -14.05 -5.69 -2.99
CA GLU A 214 -12.63 -5.35 -3.10
C GLU A 214 -12.21 -4.42 -1.96
N TYR A 215 -10.94 -4.49 -1.54
CA TYR A 215 -10.39 -3.56 -0.54
C TYR A 215 -9.55 -2.49 -1.23
N VAL A 216 -10.08 -1.27 -1.23
CA VAL A 216 -9.45 -0.13 -1.91
C VAL A 216 -8.89 0.85 -0.88
N VAL A 217 -7.77 1.47 -1.23
CA VAL A 217 -7.10 2.47 -0.40
C VAL A 217 -8.00 3.70 -0.31
N ARG A 218 -8.15 4.24 0.90
CA ARG A 218 -8.90 5.47 1.14
C ARG A 218 -8.17 6.66 0.52
N ASP A 219 -8.90 7.55 -0.15
CA ASP A 219 -8.31 8.70 -0.88
C ASP A 219 -7.44 9.58 0.03
N ASP A 220 -7.85 9.80 1.29
CA ASP A 220 -7.11 10.58 2.29
C ASP A 220 -5.83 9.88 2.79
N LYS A 221 -5.71 8.57 2.56
CA LYS A 221 -4.60 7.71 3.02
C LYS A 221 -3.61 7.34 1.93
N ILE A 222 -3.91 7.61 0.67
CA ILE A 222 -3.03 7.26 -0.47
C ILE A 222 -1.61 7.78 -0.26
N ARG A 223 -1.44 9.07 0.03
CA ARG A 223 -0.10 9.71 0.18
C ARG A 223 0.68 9.17 1.38
N GLU A 224 -0.02 8.82 2.45
CA GLU A 224 0.58 8.23 3.66
C GLU A 224 1.11 6.82 3.35
N LEU A 225 0.29 6.00 2.69
CA LEU A 225 0.64 4.65 2.29
C LEU A 225 1.79 4.60 1.26
N GLU A 226 1.81 5.54 0.31
CA GLU A 226 2.91 5.70 -0.66
C GLU A 226 4.25 5.97 0.04
N LYS A 227 4.28 6.87 1.03
CA LYS A 227 5.49 7.13 1.82
C LYS A 227 5.98 5.87 2.55
N LEU A 228 5.06 5.11 3.15
CA LEU A 228 5.40 3.87 3.83
C LEU A 228 5.91 2.81 2.86
N ALA A 229 5.34 2.71 1.65
CA ALA A 229 5.85 1.82 0.60
C ALA A 229 7.27 2.18 0.15
N ILE A 230 7.60 3.48 0.06
CA ILE A 230 8.95 3.97 -0.24
C ILE A 230 9.93 3.59 0.89
N LEU A 231 9.59 3.90 2.14
CA LEU A 231 10.41 3.56 3.31
C LEU A 231 10.62 2.04 3.42
N PHE A 232 9.58 1.26 3.13
CA PHE A 232 9.67 -0.19 3.08
C PHE A 232 10.60 -0.68 1.96
N SER A 233 10.56 -0.06 0.77
CA SER A 233 11.50 -0.35 -0.33
C SER A 233 12.96 -0.12 0.09
N GLU A 234 13.23 0.97 0.81
CA GLU A 234 14.56 1.28 1.35
C GLU A 234 15.00 0.29 2.43
N TYR A 235 14.10 -0.04 3.35
CA TYR A 235 14.29 -1.07 4.37
C TYR A 235 14.72 -2.40 3.73
N ARG A 236 14.03 -2.84 2.66
CA ARG A 236 14.36 -4.07 1.94
C ARG A 236 15.70 -4.00 1.20
N LYS A 237 16.03 -2.86 0.58
CA LYS A 237 17.35 -2.64 -0.04
C LYS A 237 18.48 -2.73 0.98
N ASN A 238 18.30 -2.15 2.17
CA ASN A 238 19.28 -2.18 3.25
C ASN A 238 19.41 -3.57 3.89
N ALA A 239 18.32 -4.33 3.99
CA ALA A 239 18.33 -5.73 4.37
C ALA A 239 19.05 -6.61 3.33
N GLN A 240 18.95 -6.27 2.04
CA GLN A 240 19.53 -7.06 0.95
C GLN A 240 21.01 -6.74 0.66
N LYS A 241 21.48 -5.51 0.91
CA LYS A 241 22.92 -5.22 1.00
C LYS A 241 23.65 -6.04 2.08
N LYS A 242 22.92 -6.69 3.00
CA LYS A 242 23.46 -7.68 3.94
C LYS A 242 23.47 -9.12 3.39
N LYS A 243 22.71 -9.42 2.33
CA LYS A 243 22.53 -10.78 1.74
C LYS A 243 23.36 -11.03 0.46
N ASP A 244 23.71 -10.02 -0.34
CA ASP A 244 24.38 -10.18 -1.66
C ASP A 244 25.93 -10.18 -1.61
N LEU A 245 26.56 -10.44 -0.46
CA LEU A 245 28.02 -10.69 -0.37
C LEU A 245 28.34 -12.14 -0.80
N PRO A 246 29.40 -12.41 -1.59
CA PRO A 246 29.73 -13.76 -2.03
C PRO A 246 30.01 -14.68 -0.82
N SER A 247 29.43 -15.88 -0.86
CA SER A 247 29.62 -16.89 0.17
C SER A 247 30.99 -17.56 0.02
N ASP A 248 32.01 -16.98 0.65
CA ASP A 248 33.08 -17.79 1.22
C ASP A 248 32.68 -18.19 2.64
N LYS A 249 32.80 -19.48 2.91
CA LYS A 249 32.40 -20.12 4.17
C LYS A 249 32.98 -19.36 5.38
N LYS A 250 32.07 -18.94 6.28
CA LYS A 250 32.24 -18.33 7.62
C LYS A 250 32.26 -16.79 7.68
N ALA A 251 31.20 -16.20 8.28
CA ALA A 251 31.14 -14.97 9.11
C ALA A 251 29.79 -14.23 8.86
N SER A 252 28.77 -14.33 9.72
CA SER A 252 28.51 -13.69 11.02
C SER A 252 27.83 -12.31 10.94
N ASP A 253 26.67 -12.23 11.60
CA ASP A 253 25.81 -11.06 11.88
C ASP A 253 26.53 -9.74 12.15
N LYS A 254 26.62 -8.85 11.16
CA LYS A 254 26.97 -7.43 11.37
C LYS A 254 26.03 -6.53 10.58
N LYS A 255 25.04 -5.98 11.29
CA LYS A 255 24.39 -4.65 11.07
C LYS A 255 23.07 -4.55 11.87
N GLN A 256 23.02 -5.07 13.10
CA GLN A 256 21.93 -4.78 14.04
C GLN A 256 22.30 -3.63 14.99
N TYR A 257 23.58 -3.27 15.05
CA TYR A 257 24.09 -2.24 15.95
C TYR A 257 25.07 -1.37 15.19
N ASP A 258 25.04 -0.07 15.47
CA ASP A 258 25.96 0.88 14.88
C ASP A 258 27.40 0.53 15.27
N PRO A 259 28.36 0.68 14.33
CA PRO A 259 29.77 0.48 14.63
C PRO A 259 30.20 1.37 15.80
N ILE A 260 31.28 0.97 16.46
CA ILE A 260 31.88 1.76 17.54
C ILE A 260 32.23 3.14 16.97
N GLU A 261 31.72 4.20 17.60
CA GLU A 261 31.96 5.58 17.21
C GLU A 261 33.31 6.05 17.76
N ASP A 262 33.83 7.13 17.18
CA ASP A 262 35.10 7.71 17.63
C ASP A 262 34.98 8.21 19.08
N GLY A 263 35.89 7.77 19.95
CA GLY A 263 35.86 8.05 21.38
C GLY A 263 35.07 7.06 22.25
N GLU A 264 34.41 6.05 21.68
CA GLU A 264 33.78 4.98 22.46
C GLU A 264 34.74 3.83 22.74
N VAL A 265 34.61 3.24 23.93
CA VAL A 265 35.53 2.19 24.40
C VAL A 265 34.77 0.90 24.68
N ARG A 266 35.27 -0.23 24.16
CA ARG A 266 34.69 -1.55 24.45
C ARG A 266 34.65 -1.79 25.96
N PHE A 267 33.57 -2.39 26.43
CA PHE A 267 33.36 -2.67 27.86
C PHE A 267 34.59 -3.29 28.55
N SER A 268 35.25 -4.25 27.90
CA SER A 268 36.42 -4.95 28.45
C SER A 268 37.73 -4.16 28.41
N LEU A 269 37.81 -3.08 27.62
CA LEU A 269 39.03 -2.29 27.40
C LEU A 269 39.10 -1.08 28.34
N LEU A 270 37.97 -0.48 28.71
CA LEU A 270 37.95 0.73 29.55
C LEU A 270 38.73 0.56 30.85
N PHE A 271 38.57 -0.59 31.51
CA PHE A 271 39.23 -0.83 32.80
C PHE A 271 40.74 -1.05 32.68
N LYS A 272 41.23 -1.46 31.50
CA LYS A 272 42.67 -1.49 31.23
C LYS A 272 43.22 -0.08 31.09
N GLU A 273 42.51 0.80 30.38
CA GLU A 273 42.88 2.22 30.27
C GLU A 273 42.86 2.91 31.65
N PHE A 274 41.91 2.55 32.52
CA PHE A 274 41.87 3.05 33.90
C PHE A 274 43.06 2.54 34.72
N ALA A 275 43.48 1.29 34.55
CA ALA A 275 44.66 0.76 35.23
C ALA A 275 45.97 1.42 34.72
N GLU A 276 46.08 1.67 33.42
CA GLU A 276 47.23 2.35 32.81
C GLU A 276 47.34 3.81 33.22
N SER A 277 46.20 4.49 33.38
CA SER A 277 46.12 5.89 33.84
C SER A 277 46.14 6.05 35.37
N GLY A 278 46.24 4.96 36.13
CA GLY A 278 46.31 4.98 37.60
C GLY A 278 44.98 5.21 38.31
N ILE A 279 43.85 5.16 37.60
CA ILE A 279 42.51 5.22 38.19
C ILE A 279 42.20 3.90 38.90
N LEU A 280 42.63 2.77 38.33
CA LEU A 280 42.54 1.44 38.93
C LEU A 280 43.93 0.87 39.27
N PRO A 281 44.05 -0.06 40.24
CA PRO A 281 45.26 -0.82 40.46
C PRO A 281 45.70 -1.59 39.20
N LYS A 282 47.01 -1.72 38.95
CA LYS A 282 47.52 -2.44 37.77
C LYS A 282 47.19 -3.93 37.77
N ASP A 283 47.04 -4.51 38.96
CA ASP A 283 46.72 -5.91 39.24
C ASP A 283 45.23 -6.13 39.56
N TYR A 284 44.36 -5.22 39.11
CA TYR A 284 42.93 -5.34 39.35
C TYR A 284 42.34 -6.65 38.82
N ILE A 285 41.33 -7.16 39.52
CA ILE A 285 40.56 -8.34 39.18
C ILE A 285 39.32 -7.87 38.41
N TYR A 286 39.24 -8.29 37.15
CA TYR A 286 38.15 -7.91 36.25
C TYR A 286 36.76 -8.26 36.80
N ASP A 287 36.61 -9.41 37.46
CA ASP A 287 35.33 -9.83 38.04
C ASP A 287 34.88 -8.96 39.21
N LYS A 288 35.81 -8.52 40.07
CA LYS A 288 35.48 -7.60 41.15
C LYS A 288 35.01 -6.23 40.64
N VAL A 289 35.59 -5.75 39.53
CA VAL A 289 35.10 -4.53 38.87
C VAL A 289 33.66 -4.71 38.36
N ARG A 290 33.34 -5.88 37.81
CA ARG A 290 31.96 -6.19 37.39
C ARG A 290 31.01 -6.28 38.58
N GLU A 291 31.44 -6.85 39.71
CA GLU A 291 30.65 -6.90 40.94
C GLU A 291 30.31 -5.49 41.45
N TYR A 292 31.31 -4.60 41.53
CA TYR A 292 31.07 -3.20 41.90
C TYR A 292 30.11 -2.49 40.94
N MET A 293 30.18 -2.75 39.63
CA MET A 293 29.21 -2.22 38.68
C MET A 293 27.78 -2.77 38.85
N VAL A 294 27.63 -3.98 39.40
CA VAL A 294 26.32 -4.53 39.80
C VAL A 294 25.80 -3.77 41.02
N GLU A 295 26.64 -3.48 42.02
CA GLU A 295 26.26 -2.67 43.19
C GLU A 295 25.79 -1.26 42.80
N LEU A 296 26.41 -0.68 41.76
CA LEU A 296 26.02 0.61 41.18
C LEU A 296 24.76 0.53 40.30
N GLY A 297 24.18 -0.65 40.08
CA GLY A 297 22.99 -0.84 39.24
C GLY A 297 23.22 -0.65 37.74
N ILE A 298 24.46 -0.62 37.27
CA ILE A 298 24.82 -0.36 35.86
C ILE A 298 24.67 -1.64 35.02
N ILE A 299 24.97 -2.80 35.61
CA ILE A 299 24.89 -4.10 34.96
C ILE A 299 24.25 -5.15 35.87
N THR A 300 23.86 -6.27 35.28
CA THR A 300 23.55 -7.52 35.96
C THR A 300 24.46 -8.62 35.42
N MET A 301 24.71 -9.65 36.22
CA MET A 301 25.46 -10.84 35.81
C MET A 301 24.58 -12.08 35.93
N LYS A 302 24.60 -12.94 34.91
CA LYS A 302 23.87 -14.21 34.88
C LYS A 302 24.76 -15.33 34.38
N ASP A 303 24.72 -16.49 35.04
CA ASP A 303 25.39 -17.69 34.57
C ASP A 303 24.55 -18.32 33.44
N MET A 304 25.19 -18.57 32.30
CA MET A 304 24.55 -19.16 31.12
C MET A 304 25.26 -20.46 30.75
N GLU A 305 24.48 -21.53 30.58
CA GLU A 305 25.00 -22.84 30.19
C GLU A 305 24.69 -23.15 28.72
N SER A 306 25.69 -23.64 28.00
CA SER A 306 25.51 -24.18 26.65
C SER A 306 26.53 -25.27 26.38
N ASN A 307 26.09 -26.42 25.87
CA ASN A 307 26.93 -27.57 25.49
C ASN A 307 27.91 -28.02 26.60
N GLY A 308 27.46 -28.01 27.86
CA GLY A 308 28.27 -28.47 29.02
C GLY A 308 29.28 -27.46 29.57
N ALA A 309 29.30 -26.21 29.06
CA ALA A 309 30.12 -25.13 29.59
C ALA A 309 29.24 -23.99 30.17
N SER A 310 29.50 -23.63 31.42
CA SER A 310 28.87 -22.49 32.10
C SER A 310 29.73 -21.23 31.97
N LYS A 311 29.12 -20.10 31.62
CA LYS A 311 29.78 -18.80 31.47
C LYS A 311 28.98 -17.71 32.17
N ARG A 312 29.65 -16.91 33.02
CA ARG A 312 29.08 -15.72 33.64
C ARG A 312 29.02 -14.54 32.68
N VAL A 313 27.83 -14.23 32.18
CA VAL A 313 27.57 -13.20 31.16
C VAL A 313 27.05 -11.91 31.79
N THR A 314 27.54 -10.78 31.30
CA THR A 314 27.12 -9.44 31.71
C THR A 314 25.99 -8.92 30.82
N PHE A 315 24.96 -8.35 31.45
CA PHE A 315 23.85 -7.66 30.77
C PHE A 315 23.73 -6.24 31.35
N VAL A 316 23.69 -5.22 30.49
CA VAL A 316 23.49 -3.83 30.92
C VAL A 316 22.04 -3.61 31.34
N THR A 317 21.81 -2.84 32.40
CA THR A 317 20.45 -2.48 32.88
C THR A 317 19.78 -1.47 31.94
N ASP A 318 18.46 -1.49 31.87
CA ASP A 318 17.71 -0.53 31.04
C ASP A 318 18.01 0.92 31.45
N GLU A 319 18.14 1.18 32.75
CA GLU A 319 18.52 2.52 33.27
C GLU A 319 19.89 2.99 32.76
N ALA A 320 20.87 2.09 32.63
CA ALA A 320 22.19 2.43 32.10
C ALA A 320 22.19 2.62 30.57
N LEU A 321 21.29 1.93 29.84
CA LEU A 321 21.06 2.18 28.41
C LEU A 321 20.37 3.53 28.19
N ASP A 322 19.35 3.84 28.99
CA ASP A 322 18.57 5.09 28.88
C ASP A 322 19.41 6.32 29.23
N LYS A 323 20.24 6.23 30.28
CA LYS A 323 21.25 7.25 30.62
C LYS A 323 22.44 7.29 29.66
N LYS A 324 22.42 6.47 28.61
CA LYS A 324 23.48 6.33 27.60
C LYS A 324 24.86 6.05 28.20
N ILE A 325 24.96 5.42 29.37
CA ILE A 325 26.25 5.04 29.98
C ILE A 325 26.92 3.96 29.10
N LEU A 326 26.11 3.02 28.63
CA LEU A 326 26.52 1.91 27.78
C LEU A 326 25.53 1.79 26.62
N ARG A 327 26.00 1.30 25.47
CA ARG A 327 25.12 0.91 24.36
C ARG A 327 25.54 -0.42 23.76
N ILE A 328 24.59 -1.09 23.12
CA ILE A 328 24.83 -2.38 22.46
C ILE A 328 25.45 -2.13 21.08
N VAL A 329 26.58 -2.79 20.81
CA VAL A 329 27.32 -2.76 19.53
C VAL A 329 27.38 -4.11 18.83
N GLY A 330 26.81 -5.15 19.45
CA GLY A 330 26.83 -6.49 18.89
C GLY A 330 25.94 -7.45 19.66
N ARG A 331 25.55 -8.53 19.00
CA ARG A 331 24.82 -9.64 19.59
C ARG A 331 25.43 -10.93 19.08
N ASN A 332 25.65 -11.88 19.98
CA ASN A 332 26.18 -13.20 19.68
C ASN A 332 25.24 -14.26 20.22
N LYS A 333 24.92 -15.27 19.41
CA LYS A 333 24.14 -16.43 19.85
C LYS A 333 24.98 -17.28 20.82
N TYR A 334 24.40 -17.69 21.94
CA TYR A 334 25.01 -18.58 22.93
C TYR A 334 23.97 -19.63 23.35
N GLY A 335 24.12 -20.85 22.83
CA GLY A 335 23.08 -21.87 22.90
C GLY A 335 21.77 -21.40 22.27
N ASP A 336 20.67 -21.55 23.01
CA ASP A 336 19.34 -21.06 22.61
C ASP A 336 19.07 -19.61 23.01
N SER A 337 20.05 -18.96 23.65
CA SER A 337 19.96 -17.58 24.12
C SER A 337 20.94 -16.65 23.39
N PHE A 338 20.94 -15.37 23.77
CA PHE A 338 21.81 -14.36 23.17
C PHE A 338 22.61 -13.62 24.23
N THR A 339 23.86 -13.32 23.88
CA THR A 339 24.75 -12.42 24.61
C THR A 339 24.96 -11.16 23.77
N TYR A 340 25.35 -10.08 24.41
CA TYR A 340 25.52 -8.79 23.75
C TYR A 340 26.94 -8.26 23.96
N SER A 341 27.40 -7.47 23.00
CA SER A 341 28.65 -6.72 23.08
C SER A 341 28.31 -5.26 23.36
N TYR A 342 28.99 -4.67 24.32
CA TYR A 342 28.71 -3.31 24.79
C TYR A 342 29.95 -2.41 24.64
N VAL A 343 29.71 -1.13 24.39
CA VAL A 343 30.71 -0.06 24.52
C VAL A 343 30.21 0.96 25.53
N PHE A 344 31.15 1.57 26.25
CA PHE A 344 30.89 2.81 26.96
C PHE A 344 30.85 3.94 25.94
N THR A 345 29.79 4.74 26.01
CA THR A 345 29.72 5.98 25.24
C THR A 345 30.71 6.99 25.83
N VAL A 346 30.99 8.08 25.12
CA VAL A 346 31.84 9.17 25.65
C VAL A 346 31.32 9.70 26.99
N GLU A 347 30.00 9.85 27.13
CA GLU A 347 29.35 10.27 28.39
C GLU A 347 29.53 9.21 29.49
N GLY A 348 29.36 7.94 29.14
CA GLY A 348 29.57 6.81 30.04
C GLY A 348 31.01 6.68 30.54
N ILE A 349 32.00 6.92 29.67
CA ILE A 349 33.42 6.93 30.06
C ILE A 349 33.68 8.01 31.11
N ASN A 350 33.18 9.22 30.88
CA ASN A 350 33.33 10.33 31.84
C ASN A 350 32.63 10.05 33.17
N TYR A 351 31.43 9.47 33.11
CA TYR A 351 30.68 9.03 34.29
C TYR A 351 31.46 8.00 35.11
N MET A 352 31.97 6.95 34.47
CA MET A 352 32.76 5.90 35.11
C MET A 352 34.10 6.44 35.65
N LYS A 353 34.77 7.31 34.89
CA LYS A 353 36.03 7.94 35.32
C LYS A 353 35.84 8.73 36.61
N LYS A 354 34.75 9.49 36.72
CA LYS A 354 34.40 10.24 37.93
C LYS A 354 34.18 9.29 39.11
N LEU A 355 33.32 8.28 38.97
CA LEU A 355 33.02 7.31 40.03
C LEU A 355 34.27 6.61 40.57
N PHE A 356 35.15 6.14 39.70
CA PHE A 356 36.34 5.39 40.12
C PHE A 356 37.45 6.31 40.67
N SER A 357 37.48 7.57 40.26
CA SER A 357 38.45 8.55 40.79
C SER A 357 38.06 9.08 42.17
N GLU A 358 36.77 9.00 42.54
CA GLU A 358 36.27 9.39 43.86
C GLU A 358 36.61 8.37 44.96
N LEU A 359 37.00 7.15 44.59
CA LEU A 359 37.46 6.13 45.53
C LEU A 359 38.88 6.43 46.01
N ASP A 360 39.12 6.34 47.31
CA ASP A 360 40.49 6.41 47.85
C ASP A 360 41.30 5.14 47.50
N GLU A 361 42.63 5.24 47.52
CA GLU A 361 43.53 4.15 47.14
C GLU A 361 43.34 2.88 47.98
N LYS A 362 43.04 3.01 49.27
CA LYS A 362 42.79 1.87 50.15
C LYS A 362 41.51 1.14 49.71
N LYS A 363 40.46 1.90 49.40
CA LYS A 363 39.18 1.37 48.93
C LYS A 363 39.31 0.71 47.56
N LYS A 364 40.11 1.27 46.65
CA LYS A 364 40.39 0.65 45.35
C LYS A 364 41.10 -0.69 45.50
N LEU A 365 42.09 -0.81 46.39
CA LEU A 365 42.78 -2.07 46.65
C LEU A 365 41.83 -3.13 47.23
N GLU A 366 41.02 -2.75 48.21
CA GLU A 366 40.01 -3.63 48.84
C GLU A 366 38.98 -4.14 47.82
N LEU A 367 38.41 -3.21 47.04
CA LEU A 367 37.36 -3.51 46.07
C LEU A 367 37.87 -4.27 44.86
N PHE A 368 39.09 -4.01 44.38
CA PHE A 368 39.49 -4.47 43.04
C PHE A 368 40.68 -5.43 43.01
N THR A 369 41.35 -5.75 44.13
CA THR A 369 42.49 -6.69 44.14
C THR A 369 42.25 -7.89 45.08
N TYR A 370 43.15 -8.87 45.10
CA TYR A 370 43.09 -10.00 46.06
C TYR A 370 43.61 -9.64 47.45
N MET A 371 43.89 -8.36 47.72
CA MET A 371 44.41 -7.95 49.02
C MET A 371 43.44 -8.36 50.14
N ASN A 372 43.86 -9.35 50.92
CA ASN A 372 43.49 -9.45 52.32
C ASN A 372 43.99 -8.16 52.96
N VAL A 373 43.06 -7.29 53.35
CA VAL A 373 43.36 -6.20 54.27
C VAL A 373 43.79 -6.87 55.58
N ALA A 374 45.10 -6.91 55.83
CA ALA A 374 45.63 -7.10 57.17
C ALA A 374 45.49 -5.78 57.94
#